data_AF-A0A561E7T2-F1
#
_entry.id   AF-A0A561E7T2-F1
#
_cell.length_a   1.000
_cell.length_b   1.000
_cell.length_c   1.000
_cell.angle_alpha   90.00
_cell.angle_beta   90.00
_cell.angle_gamma   90.00
#
_symmetry.space_group_name_H-M   'P 1'
#
loop_
_entity.id
_entity.type
_entity.pdbx_description
1 polymer ?
#
loop_
_entity_poly.entity_id
_entity_poly.type
_entity_poly.pdbx_seq_one_letter_code
_entity_poly.pdbx_strand_id
1 'polypeptide(L)'
;MRTVTQRLKLKTLIGAAVAAAALSTAAITSPIALAATNSSGGSTSTRSTFVQQRVTTASKKLAAASPSTPSTLTACNHIQAAAQTPYLLSTNNNWGFFALPGAAAVLQHLHFPSAGDYSDIPVPTWAVYSPTASASDNTMIAFYCNGDLAVRAQSGALIWQSNTAGKGGKTITINNSGNLVMTNAAGGVVWQTGSRAEALVANTVLPSNQYLQYWQQAVGKGTQKVALSMYTNGDLAFSLNGKVLWHSNTKVAGSHAAVNAKGQLTVVSPTGAVLWSSNNGYGSANTYFDTGTGTIVVANENSTIIWRVPGTRL
;
A
#
# COMPACT_ATOMS: atom_id res chain seq x y z
N MET A 1 -45.84 22.35 -17.95
CA MET A 1 -44.96 23.03 -18.93
C MET A 1 -44.08 21.99 -19.61
N ARG A 2 -44.31 21.82 -20.92
CA ARG A 2 -43.42 21.28 -21.98
C ARG A 2 -42.78 19.88 -21.85
N THR A 3 -43.40 18.94 -22.55
CA THR A 3 -42.74 17.86 -23.28
C THR A 3 -42.21 18.41 -24.62
N VAL A 4 -40.92 18.22 -24.95
CA VAL A 4 -40.43 18.15 -26.35
C VAL A 4 -39.24 17.19 -26.42
N THR A 5 -39.35 16.27 -27.37
CA THR A 5 -38.41 15.20 -27.69
C THR A 5 -37.57 15.58 -28.92
N GLN A 6 -36.26 15.28 -28.88
CA GLN A 6 -35.28 15.07 -29.97
C GLN A 6 -34.93 16.18 -31.00
N ARG A 7 -33.62 16.38 -31.25
CA ARG A 7 -32.85 15.72 -32.34
C ARG A 7 -31.36 16.11 -32.31
N LEU A 8 -30.48 15.12 -32.50
CA LEU A 8 -29.06 15.30 -32.80
C LEU A 8 -28.84 16.04 -34.13
N LYS A 9 -27.79 16.86 -34.22
CA LYS A 9 -27.07 17.11 -35.48
C LYS A 9 -25.56 17.04 -35.24
N LEU A 10 -24.97 15.98 -35.82
CA LEU A 10 -23.55 15.78 -36.02
C LEU A 10 -23.06 16.77 -37.10
N LYS A 11 -22.00 17.53 -36.83
CA LYS A 11 -21.25 18.24 -37.89
C LYS A 11 -19.76 17.94 -37.74
N THR A 12 -19.28 17.21 -38.73
CA THR A 12 -17.89 16.95 -39.10
C THR A 12 -17.19 18.24 -39.50
N LEU A 13 -15.92 18.40 -39.12
CA LEU A 13 -14.98 19.30 -39.78
C LEU A 13 -13.59 18.66 -39.77
N ILE A 14 -13.18 18.21 -40.95
CA ILE A 14 -11.82 17.84 -41.33
C ILE A 14 -11.14 19.12 -41.79
N GLY A 15 -9.91 19.37 -41.34
CA GLY A 15 -9.08 20.48 -41.80
C GLY A 15 -7.62 20.20 -41.49
N ALA A 16 -6.91 19.70 -42.51
CA ALA A 16 -5.46 19.56 -42.49
C ALA A 16 -4.79 20.92 -42.78
N ALA A 17 -3.70 21.22 -42.07
CA ALA A 17 -2.73 22.21 -42.50
C ALA A 17 -1.32 21.72 -42.13
N VAL A 18 -0.50 21.52 -43.16
CA VAL A 18 0.93 21.23 -43.12
C VAL A 18 1.67 22.57 -43.12
N ALA A 19 2.62 22.74 -42.22
CA ALA A 19 3.76 23.65 -42.41
C ALA A 19 4.95 23.17 -41.59
N ALA A 20 6.06 22.90 -42.29
CA ALA A 20 7.34 22.50 -41.73
C ALA A 20 8.22 23.72 -41.44
N ALA A 21 8.98 23.67 -40.34
CA ALA A 21 10.23 24.40 -40.16
C ALA A 21 11.12 23.61 -39.19
N ALA A 22 12.40 23.47 -39.52
CA ALA A 22 13.39 22.58 -38.92
C ALA A 22 14.29 23.25 -37.86
N LEU A 23 15.10 22.41 -37.18
CA LEU A 23 16.21 22.64 -36.21
C LEU A 23 15.75 22.66 -34.74
N SER A 24 16.35 21.97 -33.76
CA SER A 24 17.58 21.15 -33.66
C SER A 24 17.50 20.20 -32.43
N THR A 25 18.07 19.01 -32.57
CA THR A 25 18.59 18.04 -31.56
C THR A 25 18.41 18.30 -30.04
N ALA A 26 17.74 17.38 -29.34
CA ALA A 26 18.29 16.58 -28.22
C ALA A 26 17.26 15.55 -27.67
N ALA A 27 17.81 14.41 -27.22
CA ALA A 27 17.22 13.18 -26.66
C ALA A 27 16.02 13.39 -25.70
N ILE A 28 15.05 12.47 -25.55
CA ILE A 28 15.16 11.07 -25.07
C ILE A 28 13.93 10.29 -25.60
N THR A 29 14.17 9.16 -26.26
CA THR A 29 13.12 8.24 -26.72
C THR A 29 12.51 7.48 -25.53
N SER A 30 11.23 7.70 -25.24
CA SER A 30 10.42 6.83 -24.38
C SER A 30 9.99 5.58 -25.17
N PRO A 31 10.02 4.35 -24.61
CA PRO A 31 9.32 3.24 -25.22
C PRO A 31 7.85 3.23 -24.76
N ILE A 32 6.99 3.57 -25.72
CA ILE A 32 5.80 2.84 -26.16
C ILE A 32 4.77 2.46 -25.07
N ALA A 33 3.66 3.20 -25.10
CA ALA A 33 2.37 2.77 -24.60
C ALA A 33 1.87 1.54 -25.38
N LEU A 34 1.45 0.48 -24.65
CA LEU A 34 0.54 -0.53 -25.20
C LEU A 34 -0.86 -0.28 -24.66
N ALA A 35 -1.79 -0.13 -25.58
CA ALA A 35 -3.20 0.13 -25.34
C ALA A 35 -3.87 -1.02 -24.56
N ALA A 36 -4.54 -0.68 -23.46
CA ALA A 36 -5.51 -1.55 -22.82
C ALA A 36 -6.86 -1.37 -23.52
N THR A 37 -7.38 -2.44 -24.11
CA THR A 37 -8.71 -2.52 -24.70
C THR A 37 -9.80 -2.36 -23.63
N ASN A 38 -10.83 -1.60 -23.99
CA ASN A 38 -12.00 -1.24 -23.19
C ASN A 38 -12.64 -2.42 -22.44
N SER A 39 -12.87 -2.23 -21.14
CA SER A 39 -14.11 -2.66 -20.49
C SER A 39 -14.64 -1.52 -19.62
N SER A 40 -15.84 -1.08 -19.93
CA SER A 40 -16.60 -0.07 -19.21
C SER A 40 -17.14 -0.65 -17.90
N GLY A 41 -16.74 -0.09 -16.76
CA GLY A 41 -17.42 -0.33 -15.48
C GLY A 41 -16.52 -0.22 -14.26
N GLY A 42 -16.60 0.92 -13.55
CA GLY A 42 -16.09 1.09 -12.19
C GLY A 42 -14.60 1.47 -12.11
N SER A 43 -14.32 2.74 -11.84
CA SER A 43 -13.01 3.19 -11.34
C SER A 43 -12.79 2.58 -9.95
N THR A 44 -12.12 1.44 -9.85
CA THR A 44 -11.58 0.94 -8.58
C THR A 44 -10.10 1.28 -8.49
N SER A 45 -9.78 2.07 -7.47
CA SER A 45 -8.45 2.20 -6.85
C SER A 45 -7.74 0.85 -6.73
N THR A 46 -6.98 0.46 -7.75
CA THR A 46 -6.30 -0.84 -7.76
C THR A 46 -4.86 -0.63 -7.34
N ARG A 47 -4.47 -1.29 -6.24
CA ARG A 47 -3.09 -1.75 -6.06
C ARG A 47 -2.64 -2.34 -7.39
N SER A 48 -1.43 -2.06 -7.86
CA SER A 48 -0.93 -2.58 -9.15
C SER A 48 -1.36 -4.03 -9.28
N THR A 49 -2.25 -4.34 -10.23
CA THR A 49 -2.95 -5.63 -10.31
C THR A 49 -1.97 -6.78 -10.33
N PHE A 50 -0.79 -6.55 -10.90
CA PHE A 50 0.34 -7.46 -10.92
C PHE A 50 0.91 -7.77 -9.54
N VAL A 51 1.19 -6.76 -8.71
CA VAL A 51 1.68 -6.95 -7.34
C VAL A 51 0.58 -7.63 -6.51
N GLN A 52 -0.66 -7.20 -6.66
CA GLN A 52 -1.79 -7.80 -5.95
C GLN A 52 -1.96 -9.26 -6.33
N GLN A 53 -1.90 -9.62 -7.62
CA GLN A 53 -1.95 -11.01 -8.08
C GLN A 53 -0.81 -11.83 -7.49
N ARG A 54 0.43 -11.30 -7.50
CA ARG A 54 1.58 -12.01 -6.91
C ARG A 54 1.44 -12.18 -5.42
N VAL A 55 0.97 -11.16 -4.70
CA VAL A 55 0.66 -11.25 -3.28
C VAL A 55 -0.45 -12.25 -3.03
N THR A 56 -1.54 -12.27 -3.80
CA THR A 56 -2.64 -13.24 -3.63
C THR A 56 -2.23 -14.68 -3.95
N THR A 57 -1.43 -14.90 -4.99
CA THR A 57 -0.88 -16.22 -5.30
C THR A 57 0.12 -16.66 -4.25
N ALA A 58 0.96 -15.73 -3.78
CA ALA A 58 1.92 -15.99 -2.71
C ALA A 58 1.24 -16.18 -1.36
N SER A 59 0.16 -15.46 -1.03
CA SER A 59 -0.55 -15.51 0.25
C SER A 59 -1.20 -16.87 0.47
N LYS A 60 -1.74 -17.49 -0.59
CA LYS A 60 -2.20 -18.89 -0.56
C LYS A 60 -1.10 -19.90 -0.23
N LYS A 61 0.17 -19.49 -0.30
CA LYS A 61 1.35 -20.31 -0.08
C LYS A 61 2.33 -19.68 0.92
N LEU A 62 1.97 -18.57 1.56
CA LEU A 62 2.88 -17.80 2.42
C LEU A 62 2.99 -18.62 3.69
N ALA A 63 4.19 -19.10 3.98
CA ALA A 63 4.39 -19.83 5.21
C ALA A 63 4.27 -18.86 6.38
N ALA A 64 3.68 -19.34 7.49
CA ALA A 64 3.79 -18.66 8.76
C ALA A 64 5.28 -18.37 9.06
N ALA A 65 5.56 -17.22 9.65
CA ALA A 65 6.94 -16.83 9.92
C ALA A 65 7.67 -17.89 10.75
N SER A 66 8.92 -18.19 10.37
CA SER A 66 9.77 -19.05 11.18
C SER A 66 10.11 -18.34 12.50
N PRO A 67 10.15 -19.03 13.65
CA PRO A 67 10.58 -18.44 14.93
C PRO A 67 11.98 -17.81 14.88
N SER A 68 12.78 -18.14 13.86
CA SER A 68 14.13 -17.63 13.63
C SER A 68 14.21 -16.42 12.69
N THR A 69 13.11 -15.96 12.09
CA THR A 69 13.17 -14.81 11.17
C THR A 69 13.55 -13.54 11.94
N PRO A 70 14.70 -12.90 11.63
CA PRO A 70 15.16 -11.75 12.38
C PRO A 70 14.37 -10.49 12.01
N SER A 71 14.43 -9.46 12.84
CA SER A 71 13.94 -8.12 12.49
C SER A 71 15.01 -7.25 11.82
N THR A 72 16.27 -7.67 11.86
CA THR A 72 17.44 -6.93 11.36
C THR A 72 18.41 -7.84 10.60
N LEU A 73 18.99 -7.32 9.53
CA LEU A 73 20.07 -7.95 8.77
C LEU A 73 21.25 -7.00 8.65
N THR A 74 22.46 -7.54 8.67
CA THR A 74 23.70 -6.78 8.44
C THR A 74 24.09 -6.83 6.96
N ALA A 75 24.83 -5.82 6.50
CA ALA A 75 25.48 -5.83 5.18
C ALA A 75 26.43 -7.03 5.07
N CYS A 76 26.81 -7.39 3.85
CA CYS A 76 27.54 -8.63 3.53
C CYS A 76 26.71 -9.91 3.70
N ASN A 77 25.39 -9.80 3.74
CA ASN A 77 24.50 -10.95 3.68
C ASN A 77 24.12 -11.22 2.23
N HIS A 78 24.72 -12.28 1.66
CA HIS A 78 24.35 -12.82 0.36
C HIS A 78 23.11 -13.70 0.53
N ILE A 79 21.95 -13.06 0.68
CA ILE A 79 20.71 -13.79 0.93
C ILE A 79 20.21 -14.33 -0.41
N GLN A 80 20.40 -15.63 -0.62
CA GLN A 80 19.58 -16.33 -1.60
C GLN A 80 18.18 -16.42 -1.03
N ALA A 81 17.26 -15.85 -1.77
CA ALA A 81 15.88 -15.79 -1.34
C ALA A 81 15.23 -17.18 -1.40
N ALA A 82 14.59 -17.58 -0.31
CA ALA A 82 13.58 -18.62 -0.32
C ALA A 82 12.20 -17.99 -0.58
N ALA A 83 11.48 -18.49 -1.58
CA ALA A 83 10.11 -18.06 -1.81
C ALA A 83 9.26 -18.32 -0.55
N GLN A 84 8.32 -17.41 -0.26
CA GLN A 84 7.21 -17.60 0.70
C GLN A 84 7.55 -17.53 2.20
N THR A 85 8.76 -17.15 2.60
CA THR A 85 9.07 -16.79 3.99
C THR A 85 9.50 -15.33 4.11
N PRO A 86 9.17 -14.64 5.21
CA PRO A 86 9.68 -13.29 5.45
C PRO A 86 11.20 -13.35 5.70
N TYR A 87 11.94 -12.42 5.09
CA TYR A 87 13.36 -12.19 5.36
C TYR A 87 13.58 -11.44 6.65
N LEU A 88 12.71 -10.45 6.84
CA LEU A 88 12.63 -9.67 8.06
C LEU A 88 11.21 -9.75 8.56
N LEU A 89 11.06 -9.94 9.86
CA LEU A 89 9.78 -9.87 10.55
C LEU A 89 9.89 -8.86 11.68
N SER A 90 8.93 -7.96 11.79
CA SER A 90 8.89 -7.03 12.90
C SER A 90 8.61 -7.77 14.21
N THR A 91 9.03 -7.19 15.33
CA THR A 91 8.89 -7.87 16.64
C THR A 91 7.44 -8.00 17.09
N ASN A 92 6.51 -7.26 16.49
CA ASN A 92 5.07 -7.43 16.69
C ASN A 92 4.40 -8.37 15.67
N ASN A 93 5.16 -9.02 14.78
CA ASN A 93 4.68 -9.95 13.75
C ASN A 93 3.62 -9.37 12.78
N ASN A 94 3.46 -8.05 12.74
CA ASN A 94 2.51 -7.38 11.84
C ASN A 94 3.14 -6.96 10.52
N TRP A 95 4.46 -7.10 10.38
CA TRP A 95 5.20 -6.61 9.22
C TRP A 95 6.25 -7.60 8.79
N GLY A 96 6.28 -7.88 7.50
CA GLY A 96 7.34 -8.67 6.90
C GLY A 96 7.91 -8.04 5.64
N PHE A 97 9.21 -8.23 5.44
CA PHE A 97 9.87 -7.94 4.16
C PHE A 97 10.03 -9.25 3.40
N PHE A 98 9.48 -9.31 2.18
CA PHE A 98 9.37 -10.52 1.37
C PHE A 98 10.02 -10.34 0.00
N ALA A 99 10.54 -11.44 -0.50
CA ALA A 99 10.75 -11.68 -1.92
C ALA A 99 9.55 -12.49 -2.42
N LEU A 100 8.91 -11.98 -3.45
CA LEU A 100 7.85 -12.63 -4.20
C LEU A 100 8.40 -12.92 -5.60
N PRO A 101 7.82 -13.86 -6.36
CA PRO A 101 8.26 -14.04 -7.73
C PRO A 101 8.24 -12.71 -8.50
N GLY A 102 9.36 -12.30 -9.08
CA GLY A 102 9.54 -11.05 -9.80
C GLY A 102 9.45 -9.76 -8.98
N ALA A 103 9.43 -9.82 -7.64
CA ALA A 103 9.16 -8.65 -6.81
C ALA A 103 9.76 -8.75 -5.39
N ALA A 104 9.86 -7.61 -4.72
CA ALA A 104 10.04 -7.56 -3.27
C ALA A 104 9.02 -6.59 -2.67
N ALA A 105 8.55 -6.87 -1.46
CA ALA A 105 7.53 -6.06 -0.82
C ALA A 105 7.66 -6.02 0.70
N VAL A 106 7.26 -4.90 1.29
CA VAL A 106 6.90 -4.81 2.71
C VAL A 106 5.41 -5.07 2.80
N LEU A 107 5.03 -6.13 3.52
CA LEU A 107 3.64 -6.52 3.72
C LEU A 107 3.24 -6.19 5.17
N GLN A 108 2.08 -5.53 5.32
CA GLN A 108 1.34 -5.48 6.58
C GLN A 108 0.50 -6.76 6.66
N HIS A 109 0.65 -7.53 7.73
CA HIS A 109 -0.15 -8.72 8.00
C HIS A 109 -1.35 -8.32 8.84
N LEU A 110 -2.55 -8.62 8.34
CA LEU A 110 -3.80 -8.42 9.08
C LEU A 110 -4.26 -9.76 9.63
N HIS A 111 -4.13 -9.93 10.94
CA HIS A 111 -4.41 -11.19 11.63
C HIS A 111 -5.86 -11.25 12.11
N PHE A 112 -6.60 -12.28 11.67
CA PHE A 112 -8.01 -12.53 11.99
C PHE A 112 -8.21 -14.01 12.41
N PRO A 113 -7.96 -14.38 13.68
CA PRO A 113 -7.88 -15.78 14.13
C PRO A 113 -9.11 -16.65 13.82
N SER A 114 -10.27 -16.04 13.61
CA SER A 114 -11.54 -16.73 13.38
C SER A 114 -12.08 -16.55 11.95
N ALA A 115 -11.24 -16.17 10.99
CA ALA A 115 -11.65 -15.90 9.61
C ALA A 115 -11.36 -17.04 8.60
N GLY A 116 -10.94 -18.22 9.08
CA GLY A 116 -10.61 -19.35 8.20
C GLY A 116 -9.47 -19.01 7.23
N ASP A 117 -9.70 -19.20 5.93
CA ASP A 117 -8.74 -18.87 4.86
C ASP A 117 -8.35 -17.39 4.80
N TYR A 118 -9.09 -16.51 5.50
CA TYR A 118 -8.85 -15.07 5.57
C TYR A 118 -8.18 -14.66 6.89
N SER A 119 -7.59 -15.62 7.61
CA SER A 119 -6.98 -15.38 8.94
C SER A 119 -5.68 -14.61 8.93
N ASP A 120 -4.99 -14.53 7.79
CA ASP A 120 -3.87 -13.61 7.57
C ASP A 120 -4.02 -12.98 6.18
N ILE A 121 -4.34 -11.68 6.13
CA ILE A 121 -4.43 -10.93 4.89
C ILE A 121 -3.17 -10.08 4.73
N PRO A 122 -2.30 -10.37 3.73
CA PRO A 122 -1.16 -9.53 3.43
C PRO A 122 -1.56 -8.31 2.61
N VAL A 123 -1.13 -7.15 3.09
CA VAL A 123 -1.39 -5.85 2.49
C VAL A 123 -0.06 -5.21 2.09
N PRO A 124 0.28 -5.13 0.79
CA PRO A 124 1.55 -4.56 0.35
C PRO A 124 1.57 -3.04 0.55
N THR A 125 2.49 -2.55 1.38
CA THR A 125 2.65 -1.12 1.73
C THR A 125 3.83 -0.45 1.04
N TRP A 126 4.75 -1.26 0.53
CA TRP A 126 5.80 -0.88 -0.40
C TRP A 126 6.13 -2.09 -1.26
N ALA A 127 6.36 -1.89 -2.55
CA ALA A 127 6.77 -2.95 -3.44
C ALA A 127 7.61 -2.43 -4.61
N VAL A 128 8.53 -3.27 -5.06
CA VAL A 128 9.28 -3.11 -6.29
C VAL A 128 9.13 -4.39 -7.10
N TYR A 129 8.97 -4.29 -8.41
CA TYR A 129 8.68 -5.44 -9.25
C TYR A 129 9.17 -5.28 -10.68
N SER A 130 9.39 -6.42 -11.34
CA SER A 130 9.63 -6.48 -12.78
C SER A 130 8.36 -6.97 -13.48
N PRO A 131 7.81 -6.23 -14.47
CA PRO A 131 6.61 -6.66 -15.21
C PRO A 131 6.86 -7.88 -16.10
N THR A 132 8.13 -8.17 -16.43
CA THR A 132 8.52 -9.27 -17.33
C THR A 132 8.96 -10.53 -16.60
N ALA A 133 9.05 -10.49 -15.27
CA ALA A 133 9.46 -11.65 -14.48
C ALA A 133 8.36 -12.74 -14.48
N SER A 134 8.77 -14.01 -14.51
CA SER A 134 7.84 -15.15 -14.42
C SER A 134 7.05 -15.15 -13.10
N ALA A 135 5.86 -15.75 -13.10
CA ALA A 135 5.10 -16.04 -11.88
C ALA A 135 5.79 -17.08 -10.97
N SER A 136 6.79 -17.78 -11.49
CA SER A 136 7.64 -18.75 -10.78
C SER A 136 9.07 -18.28 -10.57
N ASP A 137 9.38 -17.01 -10.86
CA ASP A 137 10.74 -16.48 -10.71
C ASP A 137 11.25 -16.62 -9.27
N ASN A 138 12.41 -17.22 -9.07
CA ASN A 138 13.07 -17.27 -7.77
C ASN A 138 13.83 -15.97 -7.49
N THR A 139 13.09 -14.89 -7.27
CA THR A 139 13.63 -13.54 -7.03
C THR A 139 14.48 -13.49 -5.78
N MET A 140 15.67 -12.89 -5.88
CA MET A 140 16.67 -12.75 -4.83
C MET A 140 16.70 -11.34 -4.23
N ILE A 141 17.01 -11.26 -2.93
CA ILE A 141 17.28 -10.00 -2.22
C ILE A 141 18.71 -10.07 -1.70
N ALA A 142 19.60 -9.18 -2.14
CA ALA A 142 21.01 -9.16 -1.70
C ALA A 142 21.32 -7.88 -0.94
N PHE A 143 21.91 -7.99 0.26
CA PHE A 143 22.44 -6.84 1.00
C PHE A 143 23.97 -6.86 0.97
N TYR A 144 24.53 -6.16 0.00
CA TYR A 144 25.95 -6.19 -0.33
C TYR A 144 26.82 -5.51 0.75
N CYS A 145 28.09 -5.90 0.82
CA CYS A 145 29.08 -5.31 1.73
C CYS A 145 29.30 -3.81 1.55
N ASN A 146 29.07 -3.30 0.35
CA ASN A 146 29.18 -1.87 0.04
C ASN A 146 27.98 -1.06 0.57
N GLY A 147 27.00 -1.71 1.22
CA GLY A 147 25.84 -1.06 1.80
C GLY A 147 24.67 -0.87 0.84
N ASP A 148 24.66 -1.56 -0.31
CA ASP A 148 23.53 -1.53 -1.25
C ASP A 148 22.61 -2.75 -1.08
N LEU A 149 21.30 -2.51 -1.03
CA LEU A 149 20.25 -3.52 -1.07
C LEU A 149 19.73 -3.64 -2.50
N ALA A 150 19.77 -4.84 -3.08
CA ALA A 150 19.27 -5.10 -4.42
C ALA A 150 18.24 -6.22 -4.44
N VAL A 151 17.29 -6.09 -5.37
CA VAL A 151 16.34 -7.12 -5.76
C VAL A 151 16.69 -7.56 -7.17
N ARG A 152 16.84 -8.87 -7.37
CA ARG A 152 17.26 -9.46 -8.65
C ARG A 152 16.34 -10.60 -9.04
N ALA A 153 16.09 -10.72 -10.35
CA ALA A 153 15.43 -11.90 -10.90
C ALA A 153 16.31 -13.14 -10.70
N GLN A 154 15.74 -14.33 -10.87
CA GLN A 154 16.50 -15.59 -10.79
C GLN A 154 17.67 -15.63 -11.80
N SER A 155 17.51 -14.97 -12.96
CA SER A 155 18.58 -14.83 -13.97
C SER A 155 19.75 -13.93 -13.53
N GLY A 156 19.65 -13.26 -12.39
CA GLY A 156 20.59 -12.25 -11.91
C GLY A 156 20.31 -10.82 -12.42
N ALA A 157 19.35 -10.65 -13.33
CA ALA A 157 18.95 -9.35 -13.82
C ALA A 157 18.47 -8.43 -12.67
N LEU A 158 18.89 -7.17 -12.70
CA LEU A 158 18.50 -6.18 -11.68
C LEU A 158 17.03 -5.81 -11.84
N ILE A 159 16.24 -5.97 -10.77
CA ILE A 159 14.86 -5.49 -10.70
C ILE A 159 14.84 -4.10 -10.05
N TRP A 160 15.55 -3.95 -8.94
CA TRP A 160 15.62 -2.70 -8.18
C TRP A 160 16.86 -2.68 -7.28
N GLN A 161 17.34 -1.49 -6.91
CA GLN A 161 18.34 -1.30 -5.86
C GLN A 161 18.13 0.01 -5.09
N SER A 162 18.60 0.06 -3.85
CA SER A 162 18.52 1.25 -2.97
C SER A 162 19.41 2.42 -3.42
N ASN A 163 20.42 2.15 -4.27
CA ASN A 163 21.43 3.12 -4.71
C ASN A 163 22.21 3.72 -3.52
N THR A 164 22.61 2.86 -2.59
CA THR A 164 23.33 3.22 -1.35
C THR A 164 24.74 2.66 -1.27
N ALA A 165 25.24 2.07 -2.37
CA ALA A 165 26.62 1.64 -2.49
C ALA A 165 27.59 2.77 -2.09
N GLY A 166 28.48 2.49 -1.14
CA GLY A 166 29.47 3.45 -0.64
C GLY A 166 28.89 4.52 0.30
N LYS A 167 27.59 4.55 0.58
CA LYS A 167 26.94 5.53 1.47
C LYS A 167 26.89 5.09 2.93
N GLY A 168 27.62 4.04 3.28
CA GLY A 168 27.78 3.58 4.67
C GLY A 168 26.62 2.75 5.21
N GLY A 169 25.74 2.19 4.36
CA GLY A 169 24.71 1.24 4.80
C GLY A 169 25.32 0.02 5.49
N LYS A 170 24.87 -0.31 6.70
CA LYS A 170 25.42 -1.39 7.54
C LYS A 170 24.37 -2.35 8.05
N THR A 171 23.20 -1.85 8.42
CA THR A 171 22.09 -2.71 8.86
C THR A 171 20.82 -2.30 8.16
N ILE A 172 19.91 -3.26 8.01
CA ILE A 172 18.56 -3.01 7.56
C ILE A 172 17.57 -3.67 8.54
N THR A 173 16.62 -2.90 9.03
CA THR A 173 15.68 -3.30 10.07
C THR A 173 14.26 -3.00 9.64
N ILE A 174 13.34 -3.96 9.80
CA ILE A 174 11.91 -3.69 9.71
C ILE A 174 11.39 -3.34 11.10
N ASN A 175 10.77 -2.17 11.24
CA ASN A 175 10.22 -1.74 12.52
C ASN A 175 8.74 -2.11 12.67
N ASN A 176 8.20 -1.95 13.88
CA ASN A 176 6.81 -2.25 14.21
C ASN A 176 5.77 -1.32 13.55
N SER A 177 6.22 -0.31 12.81
CA SER A 177 5.39 0.58 11.99
C SER A 177 5.42 0.23 10.50
N GLY A 178 6.15 -0.82 10.12
CA GLY A 178 6.26 -1.25 8.73
C GLY A 178 7.24 -0.47 7.89
N ASN A 179 8.11 0.33 8.49
CA ASN A 179 9.16 1.02 7.77
C ASN A 179 10.41 0.14 7.76
N LEU A 180 10.96 -0.11 6.57
CA LEU A 180 12.21 -0.82 6.38
C LEU A 180 13.32 0.23 6.33
N VAL A 181 14.19 0.24 7.34
CA VAL A 181 15.17 1.30 7.56
C VAL A 181 16.56 0.74 7.42
N MET A 182 17.36 1.34 6.53
CA MET A 182 18.80 1.10 6.43
C MET A 182 19.55 2.16 7.24
N THR A 183 20.44 1.72 8.13
CA THR A 183 21.27 2.61 8.95
C THR A 183 22.76 2.37 8.73
N ASN A 184 23.55 3.39 9.02
CA ASN A 184 24.99 3.31 9.11
C ASN A 184 25.46 2.82 10.50
N ALA A 185 26.76 2.65 10.69
CA ALA A 185 27.33 2.17 11.96
C ALA A 185 27.05 3.09 13.17
N ALA A 186 26.81 4.39 12.92
CA ALA A 186 26.46 5.37 13.94
C ALA A 186 24.94 5.45 14.21
N GLY A 187 24.13 4.60 13.55
CA GLY A 187 22.67 4.59 13.67
C GLY A 187 21.94 5.63 12.81
N GLY A 188 22.66 6.41 12.00
CA GLY A 188 22.06 7.38 11.08
C GLY A 188 21.35 6.67 9.91
N VAL A 189 20.16 7.16 9.54
CA VAL A 189 19.37 6.61 8.43
C VAL A 189 20.04 6.94 7.10
N VAL A 190 20.36 5.90 6.32
CA VAL A 190 20.94 6.00 4.97
C VAL A 190 19.85 5.91 3.90
N TRP A 191 18.86 5.04 4.13
CA TRP A 191 17.71 4.85 3.24
C TRP A 191 16.54 4.27 4.03
N GLN A 192 15.31 4.49 3.56
CA GLN A 192 14.13 3.85 4.11
C GLN A 192 13.02 3.77 3.07
N THR A 193 12.12 2.80 3.20
CA THR A 193 10.94 2.67 2.31
C THR A 193 9.94 3.80 2.50
N GLY A 194 9.85 4.35 3.72
CA GLY A 194 8.81 5.30 4.08
C GLY A 194 7.41 4.68 4.12
N SER A 195 7.31 3.35 4.06
CA SER A 195 6.06 2.60 4.20
C SER A 195 5.49 2.71 5.60
N ARG A 196 4.16 2.62 5.68
CA ARG A 196 3.36 2.75 6.89
C ARG A 196 2.13 1.87 6.78
N ALA A 197 1.41 1.71 7.89
CA ALA A 197 0.13 1.01 7.93
C ALA A 197 -0.85 1.58 6.90
N GLU A 198 -1.45 0.68 6.14
CA GLU A 198 -2.51 0.98 5.17
C GLU A 198 -3.88 0.56 5.68
N ALA A 199 -3.92 -0.33 6.68
CA ALA A 199 -5.14 -0.79 7.30
C ALA A 199 -5.10 -0.68 8.84
N LEU A 200 -6.29 -0.49 9.42
CA LEU A 200 -6.52 -0.58 10.87
C LEU A 200 -7.40 -1.80 11.15
N VAL A 201 -6.86 -2.79 11.86
CA VAL A 201 -7.59 -4.02 12.21
C VAL A 201 -8.49 -3.78 13.42
N ALA A 202 -9.60 -4.51 13.51
CA ALA A 202 -10.44 -4.51 14.71
C ALA A 202 -9.61 -4.77 15.98
N ASN A 203 -9.97 -4.11 17.07
CA ASN A 203 -9.29 -4.14 18.37
C ASN A 203 -7.87 -3.53 18.37
N THR A 204 -7.52 -2.77 17.34
CA THR A 204 -6.32 -1.92 17.33
C THR A 204 -6.70 -0.45 17.28
N VAL A 205 -5.76 0.41 17.70
CA VAL A 205 -5.94 1.87 17.73
C VAL A 205 -5.01 2.54 16.74
N LEU A 206 -5.49 3.62 16.13
CA LEU A 206 -4.68 4.65 15.50
C LEU A 206 -4.49 5.78 16.53
N PRO A 207 -3.31 5.88 17.15
CA PRO A 207 -3.08 6.88 18.20
C PRO A 207 -3.18 8.31 17.69
N SER A 208 -3.33 9.25 18.62
CA SER A 208 -3.20 10.67 18.32
C SER A 208 -1.85 10.97 17.64
N ASN A 209 -1.86 11.88 16.67
CA ASN A 209 -0.71 12.24 15.84
C ASN A 209 -0.16 11.10 14.95
N GLN A 210 -0.98 10.10 14.64
CA GLN A 210 -0.63 9.02 13.70
C GLN A 210 -1.59 9.00 12.53
N TYR A 211 -1.16 8.38 11.44
CA TYR A 211 -1.96 8.23 10.23
C TYR A 211 -1.67 6.92 9.52
N LEU A 212 -2.70 6.40 8.85
CA LEU A 212 -2.56 5.37 7.83
C LEU A 212 -2.36 6.05 6.47
N GLN A 213 -1.62 5.39 5.57
CA GLN A 213 -1.32 5.95 4.27
C GLN A 213 -1.27 4.88 3.19
N TYR A 214 -1.97 5.13 2.09
CA TYR A 214 -1.88 4.36 0.85
C TYR A 214 -1.40 5.26 -0.30
N TRP A 215 -0.48 4.75 -1.12
CA TRP A 215 -0.04 5.39 -2.36
C TRP A 215 -0.77 4.78 -3.55
N GLN A 216 -1.82 5.45 -4.00
CA GLN A 216 -2.63 5.03 -5.15
C GLN A 216 -1.95 5.45 -6.45
N GLN A 217 -1.61 4.49 -7.32
CA GLN A 217 -1.30 4.83 -8.70
C GLN A 217 -2.61 5.03 -9.47
N ALA A 218 -2.85 6.23 -9.99
CA ALA A 218 -4.01 6.51 -10.81
C ALA A 218 -3.63 6.79 -12.26
N VAL A 219 -4.24 6.03 -13.17
CA VAL A 219 -4.04 6.16 -14.62
C VAL A 219 -4.31 7.60 -15.05
N GLY A 220 -3.32 8.25 -15.66
CA GLY A 220 -3.42 9.63 -16.14
C GLY A 220 -3.40 10.73 -15.07
N LYS A 221 -3.31 10.39 -13.77
CA LYS A 221 -3.27 11.36 -12.65
C LYS A 221 -2.02 11.27 -11.78
N GLY A 222 -1.10 10.36 -12.10
CA GLY A 222 0.10 10.11 -11.31
C GLY A 222 -0.20 9.42 -9.97
N THR A 223 0.79 9.39 -9.09
CA THR A 223 0.66 8.79 -7.75
C THR A 223 -0.09 9.74 -6.82
N GLN A 224 -1.17 9.26 -6.22
CA GLN A 224 -1.98 9.98 -5.26
C GLN A 224 -1.77 9.41 -3.84
N LYS A 225 -1.73 10.28 -2.85
CA LYS A 225 -1.67 9.90 -1.43
C LYS A 225 -3.08 9.88 -0.85
N VAL A 226 -3.52 8.73 -0.35
CA VAL A 226 -4.73 8.59 0.44
C VAL A 226 -4.33 8.38 1.90
N ALA A 227 -4.97 9.06 2.85
CA ALA A 227 -4.62 8.93 4.25
C ALA A 227 -5.82 9.07 5.20
N LEU A 228 -5.85 8.24 6.23
CA LEU A 228 -6.69 8.42 7.43
C LEU A 228 -5.78 8.93 8.55
N SER A 229 -6.01 10.15 9.04
CA SER A 229 -5.14 10.83 10.00
C SER A 229 -5.88 11.15 11.28
N MET A 230 -5.32 10.76 12.43
CA MET A 230 -5.80 11.14 13.75
C MET A 230 -4.98 12.34 14.25
N TYR A 231 -5.54 13.54 14.15
CA TYR A 231 -4.84 14.77 14.52
C TYR A 231 -4.73 14.95 16.04
N THR A 232 -3.75 15.75 16.48
CA THR A 232 -3.50 16.06 17.90
C THR A 232 -4.66 16.78 18.59
N ASN A 233 -5.46 17.53 17.81
CA ASN A 233 -6.68 18.20 18.30
C ASN A 233 -7.88 17.25 18.48
N GLY A 234 -7.73 15.96 18.15
CA GLY A 234 -8.79 14.97 18.26
C GLY A 234 -9.68 14.80 17.04
N ASP A 235 -9.37 15.46 15.93
CA ASP A 235 -10.11 15.28 14.67
C ASP A 235 -9.56 14.07 13.90
N LEU A 236 -10.44 13.19 13.44
CA LEU A 236 -10.09 12.10 12.53
C LEU A 236 -10.48 12.51 11.12
N ALA A 237 -9.53 12.58 10.20
CA ALA A 237 -9.81 13.00 8.82
C ALA A 237 -9.32 12.00 7.79
N PHE A 238 -10.10 11.87 6.72
CA PHE A 238 -9.73 11.14 5.52
C PHE A 238 -9.40 12.13 4.40
N SER A 239 -8.25 11.96 3.75
CA SER A 239 -7.72 12.92 2.79
C SER A 239 -7.18 12.25 1.52
N LEU A 240 -7.24 12.99 0.41
CA LEU A 240 -6.65 12.66 -0.88
C LEU A 240 -5.71 13.81 -1.30
N ASN A 241 -4.43 13.51 -1.47
CA ASN A 241 -3.37 14.49 -1.77
C ASN A 241 -3.37 15.68 -0.80
N GLY A 242 -3.61 15.41 0.49
CA GLY A 242 -3.71 16.43 1.54
C GLY A 242 -5.04 17.20 1.57
N LYS A 243 -5.90 17.07 0.55
CA LYS A 243 -7.26 17.61 0.59
C LYS A 243 -8.12 16.71 1.47
N VAL A 244 -8.63 17.26 2.58
CA VAL A 244 -9.61 16.57 3.43
C VAL A 244 -10.90 16.36 2.64
N LEU A 245 -11.33 15.09 2.54
CA LEU A 245 -12.58 14.70 1.90
C LEU A 245 -13.69 14.48 2.94
N TRP A 246 -13.31 14.03 4.13
CA TRP A 246 -14.22 13.77 5.24
C TRP A 246 -13.46 13.89 6.56
N HIS A 247 -14.18 14.24 7.63
CA HIS A 247 -13.65 14.27 8.99
C HIS A 247 -14.75 14.08 10.03
N SER A 248 -14.38 13.57 11.21
CA SER A 248 -15.30 13.28 12.32
C SER A 248 -15.84 14.52 13.03
N ASN A 249 -15.19 15.68 12.83
CA ASN A 249 -15.51 16.94 13.51
C ASN A 249 -15.34 16.88 15.04
N THR A 250 -14.63 15.89 15.56
CA THR A 250 -14.31 15.75 16.99
C THR A 250 -13.14 16.66 17.36
N LYS A 251 -13.17 17.24 18.57
CA LYS A 251 -12.19 18.26 19.01
C LYS A 251 -11.73 18.04 20.47
N VAL A 252 -11.32 16.81 20.79
CA VAL A 252 -10.78 16.47 22.11
C VAL A 252 -9.34 16.01 21.96
N ALA A 253 -8.40 16.82 22.44
CA ALA A 253 -6.98 16.54 22.31
C ALA A 253 -6.60 15.19 22.96
N GLY A 254 -5.69 14.47 22.32
CA GLY A 254 -5.27 13.14 22.77
C GLY A 254 -6.27 12.02 22.45
N SER A 255 -7.40 12.30 21.81
CA SER A 255 -8.27 11.25 21.26
C SER A 255 -7.50 10.33 20.31
N HIS A 256 -7.95 9.09 20.23
CA HIS A 256 -7.48 8.09 19.27
C HIS A 256 -8.65 7.57 18.43
N ALA A 257 -8.34 7.02 17.25
CA ALA A 257 -9.32 6.29 16.47
C ALA A 257 -9.15 4.78 16.68
N ALA A 258 -10.22 4.00 16.54
CA ALA A 258 -10.17 2.55 16.68
C ALA A 258 -11.20 1.90 15.75
N VAL A 259 -10.92 0.68 15.28
CA VAL A 259 -11.98 -0.21 14.78
C VAL A 259 -12.39 -1.10 15.95
N ASN A 260 -13.62 -0.99 16.42
CA ASN A 260 -14.09 -1.80 17.54
C ASN A 260 -14.46 -3.23 17.11
N ALA A 261 -14.74 -4.12 18.07
CA ALA A 261 -15.12 -5.51 17.80
C ALA A 261 -16.43 -5.68 17.01
N LYS A 262 -17.25 -4.62 16.90
CA LYS A 262 -18.46 -4.57 16.06
C LYS A 262 -18.17 -4.08 14.64
N GLY A 263 -16.90 -3.87 14.29
CA GLY A 263 -16.45 -3.37 13.00
C GLY A 263 -16.85 -1.92 12.74
N GLN A 264 -16.92 -1.08 13.76
CA GLN A 264 -17.16 0.36 13.60
C GLN A 264 -15.86 1.12 13.78
N LEU A 265 -15.63 2.12 12.93
CA LEU A 265 -14.59 3.13 13.15
C LEU A 265 -15.11 4.13 14.18
N THR A 266 -14.40 4.29 15.28
CA THR A 266 -14.74 5.20 16.37
C THR A 266 -13.63 6.20 16.61
N VAL A 267 -14.00 7.38 17.13
CA VAL A 267 -13.07 8.29 17.80
C VAL A 267 -13.37 8.24 19.29
N VAL A 268 -12.34 7.97 20.09
CA VAL A 268 -12.46 7.77 21.54
C VAL A 268 -11.61 8.80 22.26
N SER A 269 -12.19 9.47 23.25
CA SER A 269 -11.50 10.42 24.13
C SER A 269 -10.48 9.74 25.06
N PRO A 270 -9.52 10.48 25.64
CA PRO A 270 -8.60 9.94 26.64
C PRO A 270 -9.30 9.31 27.87
N THR A 271 -10.52 9.75 28.18
CA THR A 271 -11.34 9.20 29.28
C THR A 271 -12.15 7.97 28.88
N GLY A 272 -12.05 7.51 27.63
CA GLY A 272 -12.74 6.33 27.12
C GLY A 272 -14.13 6.59 26.52
N ALA A 273 -14.64 7.83 26.56
CA ALA A 273 -15.91 8.17 25.92
C ALA A 273 -15.78 8.15 24.39
N VAL A 274 -16.73 7.48 23.72
CA VAL A 274 -16.84 7.49 22.25
C VAL A 274 -17.41 8.84 21.81
N LEU A 275 -16.62 9.60 21.06
CA LEU A 275 -16.98 10.94 20.57
C LEU A 275 -17.63 10.91 19.18
N TRP A 276 -17.28 9.91 18.38
CA TRP A 276 -17.85 9.68 17.06
C TRP A 276 -17.81 8.18 16.72
N SER A 277 -18.76 7.72 15.90
CA SER A 277 -18.82 6.36 15.37
C SER A 277 -19.35 6.38 13.94
N SER A 278 -18.83 5.49 13.10
CA SER A 278 -19.35 5.22 11.76
C SER A 278 -20.77 4.65 11.76
N ASN A 279 -21.26 4.17 12.92
CA ASN A 279 -22.62 3.67 13.14
C ASN A 279 -23.09 2.61 12.13
N ASN A 280 -22.17 1.89 11.50
CA ASN A 280 -22.49 0.71 10.70
C ASN A 280 -22.81 -0.49 11.60
N GLY A 281 -23.61 -1.41 11.07
CA GLY A 281 -23.86 -2.73 11.68
C GLY A 281 -23.00 -3.82 11.04
N TYR A 282 -23.19 -5.05 11.51
CA TYR A 282 -22.75 -6.30 10.87
C TYR A 282 -21.22 -6.49 10.73
N GLY A 283 -20.41 -5.76 11.50
CA GLY A 283 -18.99 -6.05 11.61
C GLY A 283 -18.69 -7.15 12.62
N SER A 284 -17.42 -7.50 12.72
CA SER A 284 -16.90 -8.56 13.61
C SER A 284 -15.43 -8.30 13.97
N ALA A 285 -14.82 -9.18 14.77
CA ALA A 285 -13.38 -9.17 14.99
C ALA A 285 -12.56 -9.38 13.70
N ASN A 286 -13.17 -9.91 12.64
CA ASN A 286 -12.54 -10.11 11.33
C ASN A 286 -12.64 -8.85 10.45
N THR A 287 -12.75 -7.66 11.03
CA THR A 287 -13.00 -6.42 10.30
C THR A 287 -11.77 -5.53 10.30
N TYR A 288 -11.56 -4.79 9.22
CA TYR A 288 -10.51 -3.78 9.14
C TYR A 288 -10.94 -2.56 8.32
N PHE A 289 -10.36 -1.41 8.60
CA PHE A 289 -10.45 -0.23 7.74
C PHE A 289 -9.36 -0.30 6.66
N ASP A 290 -9.73 -0.24 5.38
CA ASP A 290 -8.83 -0.15 4.23
C ASP A 290 -8.70 1.32 3.79
N THR A 291 -7.52 1.90 3.96
CA THR A 291 -7.24 3.29 3.57
C THR A 291 -7.28 3.49 2.07
N GLY A 292 -6.94 2.46 1.28
CA GLY A 292 -6.85 2.60 -0.19
C GLY A 292 -8.21 2.78 -0.86
N THR A 293 -9.27 2.29 -0.22
CA THR A 293 -10.66 2.40 -0.67
C THR A 293 -11.51 3.31 0.24
N GLY A 294 -11.01 3.65 1.43
CA GLY A 294 -11.75 4.37 2.45
C GLY A 294 -12.98 3.59 2.91
N THR A 295 -12.82 2.28 3.14
CA THR A 295 -13.93 1.39 3.52
C THR A 295 -13.61 0.60 4.78
N ILE A 296 -14.65 0.14 5.47
CA ILE A 296 -14.53 -0.93 6.45
C ILE A 296 -14.97 -2.23 5.79
N VAL A 297 -14.11 -3.24 5.87
CA VAL A 297 -14.23 -4.53 5.19
C VAL A 297 -14.23 -5.66 6.21
N VAL A 298 -15.15 -6.60 6.06
CA VAL A 298 -15.12 -7.90 6.74
C VAL A 298 -14.26 -8.86 5.92
N ALA A 299 -13.22 -9.40 6.55
CA ALA A 299 -12.35 -10.43 5.99
C ALA A 299 -13.11 -11.75 5.82
N ASN A 300 -13.64 -11.95 4.62
CA ASN A 300 -14.33 -13.15 4.16
C ASN A 300 -14.16 -13.29 2.64
N GLU A 301 -14.73 -14.35 2.07
CA GLU A 301 -14.68 -14.65 0.63
C GLU A 301 -15.12 -13.51 -0.29
N ASN A 302 -16.09 -12.72 0.17
CA ASN A 302 -16.68 -11.64 -0.60
C ASN A 302 -16.03 -10.29 -0.31
N SER A 303 -15.07 -10.22 0.63
CA SER A 303 -14.50 -8.97 1.15
C SER A 303 -15.58 -7.93 1.42
N THR A 304 -16.54 -8.30 2.28
CA THR A 304 -17.80 -7.56 2.42
C THR A 304 -17.55 -6.15 2.96
N ILE A 305 -17.89 -5.13 2.16
CA ILE A 305 -17.82 -3.73 2.57
C ILE A 305 -19.06 -3.40 3.42
N ILE A 306 -18.85 -3.00 4.67
CA ILE A 306 -19.93 -2.65 5.61
C ILE A 306 -20.05 -1.16 5.90
N TRP A 307 -19.03 -0.38 5.50
CA TRP A 307 -19.07 1.07 5.60
C TRP A 307 -18.09 1.70 4.60
N ARG A 308 -18.37 2.93 4.19
CA ARG A 308 -17.48 3.74 3.36
C ARG A 308 -17.43 5.16 3.90
N VAL A 309 -16.26 5.77 3.84
CA VAL A 309 -16.07 7.19 4.16
C VAL A 309 -17.07 8.02 3.35
N PRO A 310 -17.88 8.89 3.98
CA PRO A 310 -18.84 9.71 3.26
C PRO A 310 -18.19 10.55 2.16
N GLY A 311 -18.85 10.63 1.00
CA GLY A 311 -18.38 11.45 -0.12
C GLY A 311 -17.20 10.86 -0.90
N THR A 312 -16.71 9.67 -0.56
CA THR A 312 -15.66 8.99 -1.34
C THR A 312 -16.27 7.98 -2.32
N ARG A 313 -15.85 8.09 -3.58
CA ARG A 313 -15.94 7.03 -4.59
C ARG A 313 -14.53 6.88 -5.17
N LEU A 314 -13.66 6.22 -4.39
CA LEU A 314 -12.28 5.93 -4.76
C LEU A 314 -12.20 4.58 -5.48
#